data_AF-A0A267GFT0-F1
#
_entry.id   AF-A0A267GFT0-F1
#
_cell.length_a   1.000
_cell.length_b   1.000
_cell.length_c   1.000
_cell.angle_alpha   90.00
_cell.angle_beta   90.00
_cell.angle_gamma   90.00
#
_symmetry.space_group_name_H-M   'P 1'
#
loop_
_entity.id
_entity.type
_entity.pdbx_description
1 polymer ?
#
loop_
_entity_poly.entity_id
_entity_poly.type
_entity_poly.pdbx_seq_one_letter_code
_entity_poly.pdbx_strand_id
1 'polypeptide(L)'
;ICTPRSFTMASAGGDPADSTDFTVSSADREQSDSANSSPKRAGSSAPQGPLDRRTLMHELQLAKIQLSQRTAELESRQEQWNSREEDLVDRLGSAERECAQLRQQLEHELAEARADTRRREDRSRRALEEALARQRRLEEANAQLVGYTGDLKRSLQGSLSIPDDRARHLQSLQEDELSVRDLVCLRLHQQLQPLRQQLEETGERAKVATEERDRLYDEADKLRDCLAGERRLHQALQESYQKAVSELADVRSQVHSGNYKVAHFDEVKHDRDRLSSQCEQLQSALSALEQQVASVAKERDQLARDLASSQQTVQLLRQDTTYLSNQIGELSSRAAHAEDRCAGLQKQLDDARAAREAAIERSLAERDRLRGEFELRLHSELDRLRTGGEAELDRLRRQTLDMQEAQVKAMREQRDQAVLERESAVARLDDAETVSGMPGSSWLVQRPPPTSALQSSQQSCECASLNRIELLCY
;
A
#
# COMPACT_ATOMS: atom_id res chain seq x y z
N ILE A 1 86.80 -11.65 33.66
CA ILE A 1 85.68 -12.14 34.49
C ILE A 1 84.87 -10.92 34.92
N CYS A 2 83.80 -10.64 34.17
CA CYS A 2 82.58 -9.95 34.60
C CYS A 2 81.63 -9.98 33.39
N THR A 3 80.39 -10.34 33.66
CA THR A 3 79.30 -10.77 32.77
C THR A 3 78.51 -9.59 32.16
N PRO A 4 77.58 -9.86 31.21
CA PRO A 4 77.05 -8.88 30.26
C PRO A 4 75.75 -8.22 30.77
N ARG A 5 75.40 -7.07 30.17
CA ARG A 5 74.08 -6.42 30.36
C ARG A 5 73.37 -6.22 29.02
N SER A 6 72.42 -7.12 28.78
CA SER A 6 71.05 -6.90 28.28
C SER A 6 70.83 -5.74 27.31
N PHE A 7 70.64 -6.07 26.04
CA PHE A 7 69.97 -5.24 25.04
C PHE A 7 68.48 -5.59 25.04
N THR A 8 67.65 -4.73 25.63
CA THR A 8 66.19 -4.82 25.57
C THR A 8 65.71 -4.16 24.28
N MET A 9 65.00 -4.91 23.44
CA MET A 9 64.19 -4.36 22.36
C MET A 9 63.04 -3.55 22.95
N ALA A 10 63.08 -2.23 22.74
CA ALA A 10 61.93 -1.37 22.90
C ALA A 10 61.14 -1.38 21.59
N SER A 11 59.94 -1.96 21.66
CA SER A 11 58.86 -1.81 20.70
C SER A 11 58.48 -0.33 20.58
N ALA A 12 58.66 0.25 19.40
CA ALA A 12 57.98 1.47 18.99
C ALA A 12 57.00 1.09 17.87
N GLY A 13 55.78 0.75 18.27
CA GLY A 13 54.63 0.72 17.38
C GLY A 13 54.33 2.16 16.99
N GLY A 14 54.32 2.43 15.68
CA GLY A 14 53.91 3.70 15.13
C GLY A 14 52.39 3.82 15.17
N ASP A 15 51.92 4.92 15.74
CA ASP A 15 50.76 5.60 15.20
C ASP A 15 51.24 6.41 13.98
N PRO A 16 50.47 6.37 12.88
CA PRO A 16 49.83 7.62 12.51
C PRO A 16 48.33 7.42 12.31
N ALA A 17 47.57 8.15 13.11
CA ALA A 17 46.27 8.64 12.69
C ALA A 17 46.49 9.61 11.53
N ASP A 18 45.96 9.28 10.35
CA ASP A 18 45.60 10.28 9.37
C ASP A 18 44.25 9.92 8.74
N SER A 19 43.32 10.81 9.06
CA SER A 19 41.99 11.06 8.50
C SER A 19 41.74 10.53 7.09
N THR A 20 40.79 9.61 6.95
CA THR A 20 40.05 9.41 5.71
C THR A 20 38.87 10.38 5.68
N ASP A 21 39.11 11.61 5.25
CA ASP A 21 38.06 12.53 4.81
C ASP A 21 37.88 12.38 3.28
N PHE A 22 37.10 11.37 2.89
CA PHE A 22 36.55 11.27 1.55
C PHE A 22 35.33 12.19 1.44
N THR A 23 35.57 13.45 1.10
CA THR A 23 34.50 14.39 0.69
C THR A 23 34.15 14.14 -0.77
N VAL A 24 33.18 13.24 -1.00
CA VAL A 24 32.53 13.11 -2.30
C VAL A 24 31.59 14.31 -2.49
N SER A 25 32.10 15.34 -3.15
CA SER A 25 31.26 16.40 -3.73
C SER A 25 30.80 15.95 -5.12
N SER A 26 29.51 15.62 -5.23
CA SER A 26 28.75 15.71 -6.47
C SER A 26 27.27 15.70 -6.12
N ALA A 27 26.78 16.91 -5.86
CA ALA A 27 25.38 17.23 -5.94
C ALA A 27 25.06 17.54 -7.41
N ASP A 28 24.44 16.61 -8.11
CA ASP A 28 23.60 16.94 -9.26
C ASP A 28 22.15 16.62 -8.91
N ARG A 29 21.38 17.70 -8.93
CA ARG A 29 19.93 17.73 -8.75
C ARG A 29 19.28 17.16 -10.01
N GLU A 30 18.41 16.18 -9.85
CA GLU A 30 17.20 16.12 -10.66
C GLU A 30 15.98 16.12 -9.76
N GLN A 31 15.17 17.13 -10.03
CA GLN A 31 14.01 17.59 -9.33
C GLN A 31 12.81 16.87 -9.96
N SER A 32 12.13 16.00 -9.21
CA SER A 32 10.85 15.45 -9.62
C SER A 32 9.78 15.84 -8.60
N ASP A 33 9.16 16.99 -8.86
CA ASP A 33 7.84 17.33 -8.36
C ASP A 33 6.79 16.49 -9.08
N SER A 34 5.93 15.81 -8.31
CA SER A 34 4.51 15.52 -8.61
C SER A 34 3.97 14.68 -7.45
N ALA A 35 3.31 15.27 -6.46
CA ALA A 35 1.86 15.48 -6.47
C ALA A 35 1.06 14.23 -6.89
N ASN A 36 0.42 13.57 -5.90
CA ASN A 36 -1.03 13.66 -5.67
C ASN A 36 -1.70 12.31 -5.32
N SER A 37 -2.35 12.34 -4.16
CA SER A 37 -3.63 11.70 -3.78
C SER A 37 -3.92 10.25 -4.18
N SER A 38 -4.02 9.40 -3.16
CA SER A 38 -4.99 8.31 -3.09
C SER A 38 -6.43 8.84 -3.23
N PRO A 39 -7.33 8.11 -3.92
CA PRO A 39 -8.75 8.12 -3.57
C PRO A 39 -9.18 6.74 -3.07
N LYS A 40 -9.65 6.70 -1.82
CA LYS A 40 -10.59 5.67 -1.37
C LYS A 40 -11.97 6.05 -1.89
N ARG A 41 -12.64 5.18 -2.67
CA ARG A 41 -14.11 5.11 -2.65
C ARG A 41 -14.68 3.75 -3.08
N ALA A 42 -15.54 3.27 -2.18
CA ALA A 42 -16.73 2.43 -2.31
C ALA A 42 -17.10 1.80 -3.67
N GLY A 43 -17.42 0.50 -3.62
CA GLY A 43 -18.78 0.00 -3.79
C GLY A 43 -19.46 0.07 -5.17
N SER A 44 -19.33 -1.04 -5.91
CA SER A 44 -20.33 -1.69 -6.77
C SER A 44 -21.04 -0.92 -7.92
N SER A 45 -20.75 -1.29 -9.18
CA SER A 45 -21.73 -1.91 -10.11
C SER A 45 -21.18 -2.10 -11.54
N ALA A 46 -21.01 -3.38 -11.94
CA ALA A 46 -21.10 -3.94 -13.31
C ALA A 46 -20.15 -3.43 -14.45
N PRO A 47 -19.86 -4.28 -15.47
CA PRO A 47 -18.53 -4.35 -16.08
C PRO A 47 -18.37 -3.45 -17.31
N GLN A 48 -17.39 -2.55 -17.28
CA GLN A 48 -16.90 -1.86 -18.47
C GLN A 48 -15.89 -2.76 -19.19
N GLY A 49 -16.39 -3.57 -20.13
CA GLY A 49 -15.53 -4.22 -21.12
C GLY A 49 -14.87 -3.18 -22.05
N PRO A 50 -14.21 -3.68 -23.08
CA PRO A 50 -12.79 -3.55 -23.49
C PRO A 50 -11.97 -2.26 -23.29
N LEU A 51 -12.52 -1.14 -22.81
CA LEU A 51 -11.76 0.13 -22.70
C LEU A 51 -10.72 0.10 -21.57
N ASP A 52 -11.10 -0.39 -20.39
CA ASP A 52 -10.18 -0.52 -19.25
C ASP A 52 -9.05 -1.51 -19.52
N ARG A 53 -9.30 -2.56 -20.31
CA ARG A 53 -8.25 -3.51 -20.68
C ARG A 53 -7.21 -2.88 -21.61
N ARG A 54 -7.61 -1.98 -22.52
CA ARG A 54 -6.67 -1.32 -23.43
C ARG A 54 -5.84 -0.26 -22.71
N THR A 55 -6.44 0.53 -21.83
CA THR A 55 -5.73 1.51 -21.01
C THR A 55 -4.75 0.83 -20.06
N LEU A 56 -5.17 -0.23 -19.36
CA LEU A 56 -4.28 -1.02 -18.50
C LEU A 56 -3.13 -1.67 -19.28
N MET A 57 -3.37 -2.14 -20.51
CA MET A 57 -2.30 -2.68 -21.37
C MET A 57 -1.30 -1.60 -21.79
N HIS A 58 -1.77 -0.38 -22.10
CA HIS A 58 -0.89 0.74 -22.43
C HIS A 58 -0.08 1.20 -21.21
N GLU A 59 -0.69 1.30 -20.03
CA GLU A 59 0.00 1.60 -18.77
C GLU A 59 1.04 0.53 -18.43
N LEU A 60 0.71 -0.75 -18.62
CA LEU A 60 1.67 -1.85 -18.45
C LEU A 60 2.84 -1.76 -19.44
N GLN A 61 2.58 -1.38 -20.69
CA GLN A 61 3.62 -1.16 -21.69
C GLN A 61 4.51 0.01 -21.32
N LEU A 62 3.93 1.13 -20.86
CA LEU A 62 4.68 2.28 -20.39
C LEU A 62 5.54 1.92 -19.17
N ALA A 63 4.98 1.22 -18.19
CA ALA A 63 5.72 0.73 -17.02
C ALA A 63 6.86 -0.23 -17.44
N LYS A 64 6.64 -1.08 -18.46
CA LYS A 64 7.68 -1.94 -19.00
C LYS A 64 8.81 -1.15 -19.69
N ILE A 65 8.47 -0.10 -20.43
CA ILE A 65 9.44 0.79 -21.06
C ILE A 65 10.22 1.54 -19.98
N GLN A 66 9.54 2.14 -19.00
CA GLN A 66 10.17 2.83 -17.88
C GLN A 66 11.10 1.89 -17.10
N LEU A 67 10.66 0.65 -16.83
CA LEU A 67 11.51 -0.34 -16.19
C LEU A 67 12.75 -0.63 -17.05
N SER A 68 12.59 -0.87 -18.36
CA SER A 68 13.73 -1.12 -19.25
C SER A 68 14.69 0.08 -19.34
N GLN A 69 14.19 1.31 -19.29
CA GLN A 69 14.99 2.53 -19.25
C GLN A 69 15.78 2.62 -17.94
N ARG A 70 15.12 2.38 -16.81
CA ARG A 70 15.79 2.35 -15.49
C ARG A 70 16.81 1.23 -15.40
N THR A 71 16.52 0.05 -15.97
CA THR A 71 17.48 -1.05 -16.04
C THR A 71 18.70 -0.65 -16.88
N ALA A 72 18.52 -0.05 -18.06
CA ALA A 72 19.63 0.41 -18.89
C ALA A 72 20.45 1.54 -18.24
N GLU A 73 19.81 2.46 -17.50
CA GLU A 73 20.50 3.47 -16.71
C GLU A 73 21.35 2.85 -15.59
N LEU A 74 20.84 1.81 -14.92
CA LEU A 74 21.60 1.10 -13.89
C LEU A 74 22.80 0.36 -14.49
N GLU A 75 22.61 -0.32 -15.62
CA GLU A 75 23.69 -1.01 -16.35
C GLU A 75 24.77 -0.01 -16.80
N SER A 76 24.37 1.14 -17.34
CA SER A 76 25.31 2.21 -17.74
C SER A 76 26.09 2.79 -16.55
N ARG A 77 25.42 3.04 -15.42
CA ARG A 77 26.11 3.48 -14.20
C ARG A 77 27.04 2.40 -13.67
N GLN A 78 26.62 1.14 -13.69
CA GLN A 78 27.44 0.02 -13.25
C GLN A 78 28.70 -0.12 -14.11
N GLU A 79 28.59 0.01 -15.44
CA GLU A 79 29.74 -0.01 -16.34
C GLU A 79 30.71 1.15 -16.07
N GLN A 80 30.20 2.35 -15.78
CA GLN A 80 31.04 3.49 -15.39
C GLN A 80 31.78 3.24 -14.07
N TRP A 81 31.12 2.62 -13.09
CA TRP A 81 31.77 2.23 -11.83
C TRP A 81 32.83 1.15 -12.06
N ASN A 82 32.54 0.14 -12.86
CA ASN A 82 33.49 -0.92 -13.22
C ASN A 82 34.71 -0.35 -13.95
N SER A 83 34.51 0.54 -14.94
CA SER A 83 35.61 1.19 -15.65
C SER A 83 36.47 2.06 -14.72
N ARG A 84 35.86 2.77 -13.76
CA ARG A 84 36.60 3.52 -12.74
C ARG A 84 37.37 2.60 -11.80
N GLU A 85 36.81 1.44 -11.44
CA GLU A 85 37.50 0.44 -10.63
C GLU A 85 38.72 -0.12 -11.36
N GLU A 86 38.58 -0.47 -12.64
CA GLU A 86 39.70 -0.93 -13.50
C GLU A 86 40.82 0.13 -13.60
N ASP A 87 40.46 1.39 -13.86
CA ASP A 87 41.43 2.50 -13.90
C ASP A 87 42.21 2.65 -12.58
N LEU A 88 41.52 2.49 -11.44
CA LEU A 88 42.15 2.57 -10.13
C LEU A 88 43.06 1.37 -9.86
N VAL A 89 42.66 0.17 -10.28
CA VAL A 89 43.47 -1.04 -10.17
C VAL A 89 44.74 -0.92 -11.03
N ASP A 90 44.63 -0.38 -12.25
CA ASP A 90 45.79 -0.17 -13.12
C ASP A 90 46.77 0.86 -12.55
N ARG A 91 46.25 1.96 -11.98
CA ARG A 91 47.07 2.98 -11.31
C ARG A 91 47.78 2.44 -10.09
N LEU A 92 47.09 1.63 -9.28
CA LEU A 92 47.69 0.95 -8.14
C LEU A 92 48.80 0.01 -8.61
N GLY A 93 48.53 -0.80 -9.64
CA GLY A 93 49.51 -1.70 -10.23
C GLY A 93 50.73 -0.98 -10.79
N SER A 94 50.59 0.21 -11.40
CA SER A 94 51.75 1.02 -11.81
C SER A 94 52.55 1.55 -10.63
N ALA A 95 51.88 2.05 -9.59
CA ALA A 95 52.53 2.59 -8.40
C ALA A 95 53.30 1.48 -7.64
N GLU A 96 52.76 0.27 -7.57
CA GLU A 96 53.43 -0.89 -6.96
C GLU A 96 54.70 -1.27 -7.71
N ARG A 97 54.67 -1.26 -9.05
CA ARG A 97 55.86 -1.54 -9.89
C ARG A 97 56.94 -0.48 -9.70
N GLU A 98 56.57 0.80 -9.68
CA GLU A 98 57.50 1.90 -9.41
C GLU A 98 58.14 1.77 -8.01
N CYS A 99 57.33 1.48 -6.98
CA CYS A 99 57.84 1.23 -5.65
C CYS A 99 58.81 0.04 -5.60
N ALA A 100 58.52 -1.05 -6.32
CA ALA A 100 59.40 -2.21 -6.39
C ALA A 100 60.74 -1.88 -7.08
N GLN A 101 60.71 -1.10 -8.16
CA GLN A 101 61.91 -0.66 -8.86
C GLN A 101 62.79 0.23 -7.96
N LEU A 102 62.19 1.21 -7.27
CA LEU A 102 62.93 2.08 -6.34
C LEU A 102 63.54 1.28 -5.19
N ARG A 103 62.83 0.29 -4.65
CA ARG A 103 63.38 -0.61 -3.61
C ARG A 103 64.61 -1.37 -4.09
N GLN A 104 64.56 -1.95 -5.30
CA GLN A 104 65.70 -2.66 -5.88
C GLN A 104 66.90 -1.73 -6.13
N GLN A 105 66.65 -0.50 -6.61
CA GLN A 105 67.71 0.50 -6.80
C GLN A 105 68.39 0.85 -5.48
N LEU A 106 67.62 1.11 -4.42
CA LEU A 106 68.16 1.41 -3.10
C LEU A 106 68.94 0.22 -2.51
N GLU A 107 68.45 -1.01 -2.69
CA GLU A 107 69.17 -2.21 -2.23
C GLU A 107 70.51 -2.38 -2.95
N HIS A 108 70.56 -2.10 -4.26
CA HIS A 108 71.77 -2.14 -5.04
C HIS A 108 72.78 -1.07 -4.59
N GLU A 109 72.35 0.19 -4.45
CA GLU A 109 73.20 1.30 -3.99
C GLU A 109 73.77 1.04 -2.58
N LEU A 110 72.95 0.50 -1.67
CA LEU A 110 73.40 0.12 -0.33
C LEU A 110 74.43 -1.02 -0.37
N ALA A 111 74.28 -1.99 -1.27
CA ALA A 111 75.23 -3.08 -1.42
C ALA A 111 76.58 -2.60 -1.95
N GLU A 112 76.58 -1.70 -2.94
CA GLU A 112 77.80 -1.09 -3.49
C GLU A 112 78.53 -0.23 -2.45
N ALA A 113 77.80 0.63 -1.73
CA ALA A 113 78.37 1.44 -0.66
C ALA A 113 79.04 0.58 0.42
N ARG A 114 78.43 -0.54 0.80
CA ARG A 114 78.99 -1.52 1.76
C ARG A 114 80.24 -2.23 1.21
N ALA A 115 80.29 -2.51 -0.09
CA ALA A 115 81.47 -3.13 -0.70
C ALA A 115 82.65 -2.15 -0.76
N ASP A 116 82.39 -0.88 -1.05
CA ASP A 116 83.42 0.15 -1.16
C ASP A 116 84.00 0.55 0.19
N THR A 117 83.20 0.59 1.26
CA THR A 117 83.73 0.80 2.62
C THR A 117 84.71 -0.31 3.01
N ARG A 118 84.34 -1.58 2.79
CA ARG A 118 85.22 -2.74 3.04
C ARG A 118 86.53 -2.64 2.26
N ARG A 119 86.48 -2.28 0.97
CA ARG A 119 87.70 -2.08 0.15
C ARG A 119 88.60 -0.97 0.69
N ARG A 120 88.04 0.13 1.19
CA ARG A 120 88.82 1.23 1.81
C ARG A 120 89.48 0.79 3.11
N GLU A 121 88.76 0.04 3.94
CA GLU A 121 89.28 -0.53 5.19
C GLU A 121 90.43 -1.52 4.93
N ASP A 122 90.31 -2.38 3.92
CA ASP A 122 91.38 -3.33 3.58
C ASP A 122 92.64 -2.62 3.07
N ARG A 123 92.48 -1.53 2.29
CA ARG A 123 93.62 -0.72 1.82
C ARG A 123 94.32 0.00 2.97
N SER A 124 93.56 0.58 3.91
CA SER A 124 94.14 1.27 5.06
C SER A 124 94.89 0.31 5.98
N ARG A 125 94.34 -0.89 6.22
CA ARG A 125 95.01 -1.95 7.00
C ARG A 125 96.36 -2.34 6.40
N ARG A 126 96.41 -2.63 5.09
CA ARG A 126 97.67 -2.99 4.41
C ARG A 126 98.71 -1.88 4.48
N ALA A 127 98.31 -0.62 4.28
CA ALA A 127 99.22 0.51 4.36
C ALA A 127 99.81 0.69 5.78
N LEU A 128 99.01 0.45 6.83
CA LEU A 128 99.47 0.49 8.22
C LEU A 128 100.50 -0.61 8.51
N GLU A 129 100.24 -1.83 8.05
CA GLU A 129 101.15 -2.97 8.23
C GLU A 129 102.52 -2.71 7.57
N GLU A 130 102.54 -2.14 6.36
CA GLU A 130 103.78 -1.77 5.66
C GLU A 130 104.57 -0.67 6.38
N ALA A 131 103.89 0.35 6.90
CA ALA A 131 104.53 1.44 7.63
C ALA A 131 105.20 0.95 8.93
N LEU A 132 104.50 0.10 9.70
CA LEU A 132 105.02 -0.47 10.94
C LEU A 132 106.27 -1.34 10.68
N ALA A 133 106.29 -2.10 9.58
CA ALA A 133 107.45 -2.90 9.21
C ALA A 133 108.68 -2.04 8.87
N ARG A 134 108.49 -0.88 8.23
CA ARG A 134 109.58 0.07 7.92
C ARG A 134 110.12 0.73 9.18
N GLN A 135 109.25 1.13 10.09
CA GLN A 135 109.66 1.78 11.34
C GLN A 135 110.62 0.91 12.16
N ARG A 136 110.28 -0.38 12.33
CA ARG A 136 111.13 -1.32 13.09
C ARG A 136 112.56 -1.43 12.53
N ARG A 137 112.71 -1.47 11.20
CA ARG A 137 114.03 -1.54 10.54
C ARG A 137 114.87 -0.29 10.82
N LEU A 138 114.25 0.89 10.85
CA LEU A 138 114.95 2.15 11.11
C LEU A 138 115.40 2.25 12.58
N GLU A 139 114.57 1.78 13.51
CA GLU A 139 114.88 1.77 14.94
C GLU A 139 116.11 0.88 15.23
N GLU A 140 116.19 -0.30 14.62
CA GLU A 140 117.33 -1.22 14.75
C GLU A 140 118.65 -0.60 14.23
N ALA A 141 118.62 0.05 13.08
CA ALA A 141 119.81 0.67 12.48
C ALA A 141 120.33 1.84 13.33
N ASN A 142 119.44 2.65 13.89
CA ASN A 142 119.82 3.81 14.69
C ASN A 142 120.51 3.39 16.01
N ALA A 143 120.02 2.33 16.64
CA ALA A 143 120.62 1.80 17.87
C ALA A 143 122.10 1.41 17.69
N GLN A 144 122.48 0.89 16.52
CA GLN A 144 123.85 0.47 16.22
C GLN A 144 124.82 1.66 16.08
N LEU A 145 124.37 2.75 15.44
CA LEU A 145 125.20 3.94 15.22
C LEU A 145 125.51 4.68 16.52
N VAL A 146 124.56 4.72 17.46
CA VAL A 146 124.74 5.35 18.77
C VAL A 146 125.79 4.60 19.60
N GLY A 147 125.83 3.27 19.54
CA GLY A 147 126.84 2.48 20.25
C GLY A 147 128.26 2.81 19.79
N TYR A 148 128.49 2.77 18.47
CA TYR A 148 129.82 2.98 17.88
C TYR A 148 130.39 4.37 18.17
N THR A 149 129.55 5.41 18.11
CA THR A 149 129.97 6.80 18.35
C THR A 149 130.28 7.08 19.82
N GLY A 150 129.62 6.40 20.76
CA GLY A 150 129.87 6.53 22.20
C GLY A 150 131.25 6.01 22.62
N ASP A 151 131.73 4.93 22.01
CA ASP A 151 133.02 4.30 22.33
C ASP A 151 134.21 5.17 21.90
N LEU A 152 134.12 5.77 20.71
CA LEU A 152 135.15 6.69 20.20
C LEU A 152 135.34 7.91 21.09
N LYS A 153 134.24 8.50 21.59
CA LYS A 153 134.28 9.71 22.42
C LYS A 153 134.97 9.48 23.77
N ARG A 154 134.71 8.33 24.41
CA ARG A 154 135.32 7.97 25.70
C ARG A 154 136.83 7.76 25.61
N SER A 155 137.31 7.20 24.50
CA SER A 155 138.75 6.98 24.26
C SER A 155 139.55 8.28 24.14
N LEU A 156 138.98 9.29 23.48
CA LEU A 156 139.68 10.54 23.17
C LEU A 156 139.64 11.56 24.32
N GLN A 157 138.59 11.59 25.14
CA GLN A 157 138.46 12.57 26.23
C GLN A 157 139.39 12.29 27.42
N GLY A 158 139.79 11.03 27.67
CA GLY A 158 140.59 10.66 28.83
C GLY A 158 142.07 11.05 28.78
N SER A 159 142.62 11.34 27.60
CA SER A 159 144.08 11.43 27.41
C SER A 159 144.63 12.85 27.19
N LEU A 160 143.82 13.81 26.72
CA LEU A 160 144.34 15.02 26.06
C LEU A 160 143.75 16.38 26.51
N SER A 161 142.80 16.44 27.45
CA SER A 161 142.18 17.72 27.85
C SER A 161 142.90 18.40 29.03
N ILE A 162 143.40 19.62 28.84
CA ILE A 162 143.98 20.48 29.89
C ILE A 162 143.06 21.71 30.13
N PRO A 163 142.80 22.13 31.39
CA PRO A 163 142.03 23.33 31.73
C PRO A 163 142.75 24.65 31.39
N ASP A 164 141.97 25.69 31.11
CA ASP A 164 142.41 26.99 30.55
C ASP A 164 143.48 27.71 31.39
N ASP A 165 143.41 27.63 32.72
CA ASP A 165 144.40 28.24 33.62
C ASP A 165 145.77 27.56 33.52
N ARG A 166 145.79 26.23 33.40
CA ARG A 166 147.02 25.47 33.19
C ARG A 166 147.60 25.73 31.80
N ALA A 167 146.77 25.94 30.78
CA ALA A 167 147.24 26.32 29.46
C ALA A 167 147.88 27.72 29.44
N ARG A 168 147.33 28.70 30.16
CA ARG A 168 147.94 30.04 30.32
C ARG A 168 149.29 29.98 31.04
N HIS A 169 149.39 29.16 32.09
CA HIS A 169 150.67 28.94 32.78
C HIS A 169 151.72 28.29 31.86
N LEU A 170 151.34 27.26 31.11
CA LEU A 170 152.24 26.58 30.17
C LEU A 170 152.66 27.51 29.00
N GLN A 171 151.86 28.51 28.63
CA GLN A 171 152.21 29.53 27.62
C GLN A 171 153.23 30.57 28.12
N SER A 172 153.35 30.74 29.44
CA SER A 172 154.31 31.68 30.04
C SER A 172 155.72 31.11 30.23
N LEU A 173 155.88 29.80 30.07
CA LEU A 173 157.16 29.08 30.11
C LEU A 173 157.80 29.07 28.72
N GLN A 174 159.14 29.05 28.65
CA GLN A 174 159.86 28.92 27.37
C GLN A 174 159.79 27.48 26.85
N GLU A 175 159.76 27.30 25.51
CA GLU A 175 159.54 25.99 24.85
C GLU A 175 160.54 24.89 25.29
N ASP A 176 161.72 25.27 25.78
CA ASP A 176 162.78 24.37 26.25
C ASP A 176 162.48 23.70 27.62
N GLU A 177 161.51 24.21 28.37
CA GLU A 177 161.12 23.71 29.71
C GLU A 177 159.84 22.85 29.68
N LEU A 178 159.19 22.73 28.52
CA LEU A 178 157.92 22.02 28.36
C LEU A 178 158.12 20.55 28.00
N SER A 179 157.42 19.65 28.70
CA SER A 179 157.30 18.25 28.28
C SER A 179 156.62 18.19 26.91
N VAL A 180 157.04 17.27 26.03
CA VAL A 180 156.38 17.02 24.73
C VAL A 180 154.86 16.84 24.90
N ARG A 181 154.42 16.25 26.01
CA ARG A 181 153.00 16.11 26.35
C ARG A 181 152.34 17.45 26.63
N ASP A 182 152.96 18.31 27.45
CA ASP A 182 152.43 19.62 27.79
C ASP A 182 152.47 20.58 26.58
N LEU A 183 153.49 20.47 25.71
CA LEU A 183 153.57 21.17 24.43
C LEU A 183 152.44 20.74 23.48
N VAL A 184 152.21 19.43 23.33
CA VAL A 184 151.11 18.90 22.50
C VAL A 184 149.76 19.33 23.07
N CYS A 185 149.57 19.26 24.38
CA CYS A 185 148.33 19.72 25.00
C CYS A 185 148.14 21.24 24.87
N LEU A 186 149.20 22.04 24.93
CA LEU A 186 149.15 23.50 24.76
C LEU A 186 148.85 23.88 23.31
N ARG A 187 149.48 23.21 22.33
CA ARG A 187 149.16 23.38 20.90
C ARG A 187 147.73 22.94 20.61
N LEU A 188 147.28 21.81 21.16
CA LEU A 188 145.89 21.35 21.04
C LEU A 188 144.93 22.34 21.68
N HIS A 189 145.24 22.87 22.86
CA HIS A 189 144.41 23.86 23.54
C HIS A 189 144.30 25.17 22.73
N GLN A 190 145.41 25.64 22.16
CA GLN A 190 145.43 26.82 21.27
C GLN A 190 144.60 26.61 20.01
N GLN A 191 144.57 25.40 19.45
CA GLN A 191 143.72 25.08 18.29
C GLN A 191 142.25 24.85 18.69
N LEU A 192 142.00 24.33 19.89
CA LEU A 192 140.65 24.06 20.40
C LEU A 192 139.93 25.33 20.88
N GLN A 193 140.64 26.37 21.36
CA GLN A 193 140.03 27.62 21.82
C GLN A 193 139.20 28.34 20.74
N PRO A 194 139.68 28.62 19.52
CA PRO A 194 138.86 29.28 18.50
C PRO A 194 137.66 28.40 18.09
N LEU A 195 137.82 27.08 18.09
CA LEU A 195 136.72 26.15 17.86
C LEU A 195 135.69 26.17 19.00
N ARG A 196 136.13 26.34 20.26
CA ARG A 196 135.23 26.55 21.42
C ARG A 196 134.47 27.87 21.31
N GLN A 197 135.13 28.95 20.91
CA GLN A 197 134.48 30.24 20.68
C GLN A 197 133.45 30.15 19.53
N GLN A 198 133.80 29.48 18.43
CA GLN A 198 132.85 29.21 17.35
C GLN A 198 131.68 28.32 17.81
N LEU A 199 131.92 27.34 18.70
CA LEU A 199 130.87 26.53 19.32
C LEU A 199 129.97 27.36 20.25
N GLU A 200 130.52 28.32 20.99
CA GLU A 200 129.76 29.26 21.81
C GLU A 200 128.92 30.20 20.94
N GLU A 201 129.50 30.82 19.91
CA GLU A 201 128.78 31.68 18.95
C GLU A 201 127.68 30.92 18.21
N THR A 202 127.96 29.71 17.74
CA THR A 202 126.94 28.86 17.10
C THR A 202 125.89 28.40 18.11
N GLY A 203 126.27 28.18 19.36
CA GLY A 203 125.36 27.90 20.47
C GLY A 203 124.42 29.07 20.78
N GLU A 204 124.94 30.31 20.80
CA GLU A 204 124.13 31.52 20.96
C GLU A 204 123.20 31.74 19.77
N ARG A 205 123.71 31.58 18.53
CA ARG A 205 122.88 31.62 17.32
C ARG A 205 121.78 30.56 17.34
N ALA A 206 122.09 29.35 17.82
CA ALA A 206 121.11 28.30 17.98
C ALA A 206 120.04 28.67 19.02
N LYS A 207 120.41 29.30 20.15
CA LYS A 207 119.45 29.80 21.16
C LYS A 207 118.51 30.84 20.56
N VAL A 208 119.04 31.84 19.85
CA VAL A 208 118.22 32.86 19.20
C VAL A 208 117.26 32.23 18.19
N ALA A 209 117.74 31.31 17.35
CA ALA A 209 116.89 30.59 16.40
C ALA A 209 115.81 29.74 17.09
N THR A 210 116.10 29.12 18.24
CA THR A 210 115.09 28.40 19.01
C THR A 210 114.03 29.32 19.61
N GLU A 211 114.42 30.50 20.12
CA GLU A 211 113.47 31.49 20.63
C GLU A 211 112.57 32.05 19.51
N GLU A 212 113.13 32.34 18.34
CA GLU A 212 112.35 32.76 17.16
C GLU A 212 111.39 31.66 16.70
N ARG A 213 111.85 30.41 16.65
CA ARG A 213 111.01 29.26 16.36
C ARG A 213 109.86 29.14 17.36
N ASP A 214 110.12 29.29 18.65
CA ASP A 214 109.11 29.18 19.70
C ASP A 214 108.08 30.32 19.60
N ARG A 215 108.53 31.55 19.31
CA ARG A 215 107.64 32.68 19.02
C ARG A 215 106.74 32.41 17.81
N LEU A 216 107.30 31.86 16.73
CA LEU A 216 106.51 31.50 15.54
C LEU A 216 105.51 30.37 15.81
N TYR A 217 105.86 29.41 16.67
CA TYR A 217 104.91 28.38 17.11
C TYR A 217 103.77 28.99 17.94
N ASP A 218 104.07 29.87 18.89
CA ASP A 218 103.05 30.57 19.68
C ASP A 218 102.12 31.43 18.80
N GLU A 219 102.67 32.11 17.78
CA GLU A 219 101.89 32.85 16.80
C GLU A 219 101.01 31.93 15.95
N ALA A 220 101.54 30.80 15.50
CA ALA A 220 100.78 29.81 14.75
C ALA A 220 99.63 29.22 15.58
N ASP A 221 99.84 28.97 16.87
CA ASP A 221 98.80 28.45 17.77
C ASP A 221 97.71 29.49 18.04
N LYS A 222 98.07 30.77 18.26
CA LYS A 222 97.08 31.87 18.33
C LYS A 222 96.24 31.96 17.07
N LEU A 223 96.86 31.86 15.89
CA LEU A 223 96.14 31.88 14.61
C LEU A 223 95.22 30.66 14.45
N ARG A 224 95.64 29.48 14.91
CA ARG A 224 94.79 28.28 14.93
C ARG A 224 93.57 28.46 15.83
N ASP A 225 93.75 29.05 17.01
CA ASP A 225 92.67 29.34 17.95
C ASP A 225 91.68 30.37 17.38
N CYS A 226 92.19 31.45 16.75
CA CYS A 226 91.35 32.42 16.05
C CYS A 226 90.54 31.77 14.93
N LEU A 227 91.17 30.93 14.11
CA LEU A 227 90.52 30.21 13.02
C LEU A 227 89.48 29.19 13.53
N ALA A 228 89.74 28.53 14.66
CA ALA A 228 88.76 27.68 15.33
C ALA A 228 87.57 28.49 15.86
N GLY A 229 87.82 29.70 16.39
CA GLY A 229 86.79 30.64 16.81
C GLY A 229 85.88 31.08 15.65
N GLU A 230 86.47 31.50 14.54
CA GLU A 230 85.75 31.87 13.31
C GLU A 230 84.89 30.71 12.78
N ARG A 231 85.41 29.48 12.78
CA ARG A 231 84.65 28.30 12.37
C ARG A 231 83.42 28.06 13.26
N ARG A 232 83.56 28.22 14.57
CA ARG A 232 82.43 28.11 15.52
C ARG A 232 81.39 29.19 15.29
N LEU A 233 81.83 30.44 15.07
CA LEU A 233 80.94 31.56 14.75
C LEU A 233 80.19 31.33 13.43
N HIS A 234 80.89 30.85 12.41
CA HIS A 234 80.28 30.52 11.12
C HIS A 234 79.25 29.40 11.23
N GLN A 235 79.54 28.34 11.99
CA GLN A 235 78.59 27.26 12.27
C GLN A 235 77.35 27.78 13.02
N ALA A 236 77.53 28.58 14.06
CA ALA A 236 76.41 29.16 14.80
C ALA A 236 75.55 30.09 13.92
N LEU A 237 76.18 30.87 13.04
CA LEU A 237 75.47 31.71 12.08
C LEU A 237 74.70 30.86 11.06
N GLN A 238 75.30 29.79 10.54
CA GLN A 238 74.66 28.87 9.62
C GLN A 238 73.45 28.16 10.25
N GLU A 239 73.57 27.71 11.50
CA GLU A 239 72.45 27.14 12.26
C GLU A 239 71.32 28.16 12.48
N SER A 240 71.66 29.41 12.82
CA SER A 240 70.67 30.48 12.97
C SER A 240 69.96 30.81 11.66
N TYR A 241 70.69 30.81 10.54
CA TYR A 241 70.14 31.04 9.20
C TYR A 241 69.19 29.90 8.80
N GLN A 242 69.58 28.64 9.03
CA GLN A 242 68.73 27.48 8.76
C GLN A 242 67.42 27.54 9.55
N LYS A 243 67.48 27.90 10.84
CA LYS A 243 66.30 28.11 11.69
C LYS A 243 65.39 29.22 11.14
N ALA A 244 65.96 30.37 10.78
CA ALA A 244 65.21 31.46 10.18
C ALA A 244 64.54 31.05 8.86
N VAL A 245 65.19 30.22 8.04
CA VAL A 245 64.62 29.70 6.79
C VAL A 245 63.43 28.77 7.07
N SER A 246 63.52 27.87 8.05
CA SER A 246 62.38 27.02 8.43
C SER A 246 61.22 27.84 8.98
N GLU A 247 61.48 28.80 9.86
CA GLU A 247 60.43 29.68 10.41
C GLU A 247 59.74 30.50 9.31
N LEU A 248 60.49 31.00 8.32
CA LEU A 248 59.92 31.68 7.16
C LEU A 248 59.05 30.75 6.30
N ALA A 249 59.42 29.47 6.16
CA ALA A 249 58.61 28.49 5.43
C ALA A 249 57.28 28.21 6.16
N ASP A 250 57.32 28.06 7.48
CA ASP A 250 56.13 27.84 8.31
C ASP A 250 55.17 29.04 8.24
N VAL A 251 55.70 30.26 8.37
CA VAL A 251 54.90 31.49 8.25
C VAL A 251 54.29 31.61 6.85
N ARG A 252 55.03 31.28 5.78
CA ARG A 252 54.49 31.27 4.41
C ARG A 252 53.34 30.27 4.27
N SER A 253 53.47 29.07 4.83
CA SER A 253 52.41 28.06 4.82
C SER A 253 51.16 28.55 5.57
N GLN A 254 51.35 29.14 6.76
CA GLN A 254 50.25 29.70 7.54
C GLN A 254 49.53 30.84 6.78
N VAL A 255 50.28 31.76 6.18
CA VAL A 255 49.72 32.84 5.34
C VAL A 255 48.96 32.27 4.15
N HIS A 256 49.50 31.25 3.47
CA HIS A 256 48.81 30.61 2.35
C HIS A 256 47.48 29.97 2.79
N SER A 257 47.48 29.24 3.91
CA SER A 257 46.25 28.66 4.47
C SER A 257 45.24 29.72 4.92
N GLY A 258 45.71 30.85 5.46
CA GLY A 258 44.86 31.98 5.84
C GLY A 258 44.24 32.65 4.62
N ASN A 259 45.02 32.89 3.57
CA ASN A 259 44.55 33.47 2.32
C ASN A 259 43.51 32.57 1.64
N TYR A 260 43.71 31.25 1.66
CA TYR A 260 42.72 30.29 1.17
C TYR A 260 41.38 30.43 1.92
N LYS A 261 41.42 30.47 3.26
CA LYS A 261 40.21 30.64 4.08
C LYS A 261 39.49 31.96 3.78
N VAL A 262 40.24 33.04 3.59
CA VAL A 262 39.66 34.35 3.24
C VAL A 262 39.05 34.34 1.85
N ALA A 263 39.74 33.77 0.86
CA ALA A 263 39.25 33.69 -0.52
C ALA A 263 37.95 32.89 -0.64
N HIS A 264 37.82 31.79 0.12
CA HIS A 264 36.64 30.93 0.12
C HIS A 264 35.57 31.32 1.15
N PHE A 265 35.79 32.36 1.95
CA PHE A 265 34.83 32.76 3.00
C PHE A 265 33.48 33.14 2.40
N ASP A 266 33.48 33.93 1.32
CA ASP A 266 32.24 34.41 0.71
C ASP A 266 31.44 33.28 0.07
N GLU A 267 32.09 32.27 -0.51
CA GLU A 267 31.44 31.07 -1.05
C GLU A 267 30.77 30.26 0.07
N VAL A 268 31.51 29.94 1.14
CA VAL A 268 30.97 29.21 2.30
C VAL A 268 29.84 30.00 2.98
N LYS A 269 29.97 31.32 3.07
CA LYS A 269 28.94 32.21 3.60
C LYS A 269 27.70 32.20 2.70
N HIS A 270 27.87 32.27 1.39
CA HIS A 270 26.78 32.21 0.43
C HIS A 270 26.02 30.88 0.53
N ASP A 271 26.72 29.76 0.60
CA ASP A 271 26.12 28.44 0.76
C ASP A 271 25.38 28.31 2.09
N ARG A 272 25.97 28.79 3.19
CA ARG A 272 25.31 28.85 4.49
C ARG A 272 24.01 29.66 4.41
N ASP A 273 24.05 30.86 3.83
CA ASP A 273 22.89 31.75 3.73
C ASP A 273 21.81 31.14 2.83
N ARG A 274 22.21 30.51 1.73
CA ARG A 274 21.33 29.76 0.84
C ARG A 274 20.64 28.60 1.59
N LEU A 275 21.40 27.77 2.30
CA LEU A 275 20.85 26.66 3.08
C LEU A 275 19.92 27.17 4.19
N SER A 276 20.27 28.26 4.87
CA SER A 276 19.40 28.90 5.87
C SER A 276 18.07 29.32 5.25
N SER A 277 18.10 29.98 4.09
CA SER A 277 16.87 30.38 3.39
C SER A 277 16.01 29.19 2.96
N GLN A 278 16.63 28.08 2.54
CA GLN A 278 15.93 26.84 2.19
C GLN A 278 15.28 26.20 3.42
N CYS A 279 15.97 26.18 4.56
CA CYS A 279 15.42 25.69 5.82
C CYS A 279 14.20 26.52 6.25
N GLU A 280 14.26 27.84 6.17
CA GLU A 280 13.15 28.73 6.51
C GLU A 280 11.94 28.51 5.57
N GLN A 281 12.18 28.36 4.27
CA GLN A 281 11.13 28.05 3.29
C GLN A 281 10.46 26.71 3.57
N LEU A 282 11.23 25.67 3.86
CA LEU A 282 10.70 24.35 4.20
C LEU A 282 9.91 24.37 5.51
N GLN A 283 10.37 25.11 6.52
CA GLN A 283 9.63 25.28 7.77
C GLN A 283 8.29 26.00 7.55
N SER A 284 8.26 27.04 6.72
CA SER A 284 7.02 27.72 6.35
C SER A 284 6.05 26.80 5.59
N ALA A 285 6.56 26.02 4.63
CA ALA A 285 5.76 25.06 3.87
C ALA A 285 5.19 23.95 4.77
N LEU A 286 5.98 23.44 5.71
CA LEU A 286 5.52 22.46 6.71
C LEU A 286 4.39 23.03 7.57
N SER A 287 4.57 24.25 8.09
CA SER A 287 3.52 24.91 8.90
C SER A 287 2.22 25.10 8.12
N ALA A 288 2.30 25.48 6.83
CA ALA A 288 1.13 25.59 5.97
C ALA A 288 0.45 24.23 5.74
N LEU A 289 1.24 23.17 5.51
CA LEU A 289 0.72 21.81 5.33
C LEU A 289 0.05 21.29 6.61
N GLU A 290 0.62 21.54 7.78
CA GLU A 290 0.03 21.19 9.08
C GLU A 290 -1.33 21.88 9.28
N GLN A 291 -1.45 23.15 8.92
CA GLN A 291 -2.72 23.88 8.95
C GLN A 291 -3.76 23.26 8.00
N GLN A 292 -3.35 22.87 6.79
CA GLN A 292 -4.23 22.19 5.82
C GLN A 292 -4.66 20.80 6.32
N VAL A 293 -3.76 20.01 6.90
CA VAL A 293 -4.11 18.71 7.49
C VAL A 293 -5.10 18.89 8.63
N ALA A 294 -4.91 19.92 9.48
CA ALA A 294 -5.84 20.23 10.55
C ALA A 294 -7.23 20.67 10.03
N SER A 295 -7.30 21.42 8.92
CA SER A 295 -8.59 21.81 8.32
C SER A 295 -9.31 20.60 7.71
N VAL A 296 -8.60 19.76 6.94
CA VAL A 296 -9.16 18.54 6.35
C VAL A 296 -9.61 17.54 7.43
N ALA A 297 -8.89 17.44 8.55
CA ALA A 297 -9.32 16.62 9.68
C ALA A 297 -10.65 17.10 10.27
N LYS A 298 -10.84 18.42 10.42
CA LYS A 298 -12.11 19.00 10.88
C LYS A 298 -13.26 18.73 9.91
N GLU A 299 -13.02 18.85 8.60
CA GLU A 299 -14.01 18.55 7.57
C GLU A 299 -14.41 17.07 7.58
N ARG A 300 -13.42 16.17 7.67
CA ARG A 300 -13.66 14.72 7.82
C ARG A 300 -14.54 14.44 9.03
N ASP A 301 -14.23 15.04 10.17
CA ASP A 301 -14.98 14.82 11.42
C ASP A 301 -16.40 15.37 11.33
N GLN A 302 -16.61 16.50 10.65
CA GLN A 302 -17.94 17.02 10.38
C GLN A 302 -18.75 16.08 9.47
N LEU A 303 -18.17 15.63 8.36
CA LEU A 303 -18.80 14.68 7.45
C LEU A 303 -19.14 13.34 8.14
N ALA A 304 -18.29 12.90 9.08
CA ALA A 304 -18.56 11.70 9.87
C ALA A 304 -19.78 11.88 10.80
N ARG A 305 -19.94 13.06 11.42
CA ARG A 305 -21.14 13.39 12.22
C ARG A 305 -22.39 13.46 11.36
N ASP A 306 -22.30 14.11 10.20
CA ASP A 306 -23.42 14.24 9.26
C ASP A 306 -23.86 12.87 8.74
N LEU A 307 -22.90 11.99 8.41
CA LEU A 307 -23.17 10.60 8.03
C LEU A 307 -23.88 9.84 9.15
N ALA A 308 -23.42 9.94 10.39
CA ALA A 308 -24.05 9.30 11.54
C ALA A 308 -25.49 9.79 11.75
N SER A 309 -25.73 11.11 11.60
CA SER A 309 -27.07 11.68 11.69
C SER A 309 -27.99 11.16 10.59
N SER A 310 -27.51 11.10 9.34
CA SER A 310 -28.26 10.53 8.21
C SER A 310 -28.57 9.05 8.44
N GLN A 311 -27.61 8.26 8.93
CA GLN A 311 -27.85 6.86 9.26
C GLN A 311 -28.96 6.69 10.31
N GLN A 312 -28.99 7.54 11.34
CA GLN A 312 -30.06 7.55 12.33
C GLN A 312 -31.42 7.90 11.71
N THR A 313 -31.49 8.91 10.84
CA THR A 313 -32.75 9.25 10.14
C THR A 313 -33.25 8.09 9.26
N VAL A 314 -32.35 7.42 8.54
CA VAL A 314 -32.69 6.24 7.72
C VAL A 314 -33.20 5.10 8.60
N GLN A 315 -32.61 4.89 9.78
CA GLN A 315 -33.07 3.87 10.72
C GLN A 315 -34.49 4.16 11.21
N LEU A 316 -34.81 5.41 11.55
CA LEU A 316 -36.15 5.81 11.97
C LEU A 316 -37.16 5.61 10.82
N LEU A 317 -36.83 6.05 9.61
CA LEU A 317 -37.71 5.86 8.44
C LEU A 317 -37.96 4.38 8.12
N ARG A 318 -36.99 3.50 8.35
CA ARG A 318 -37.18 2.04 8.23
C ARG A 318 -38.15 1.50 9.28
N GLN A 319 -38.12 2.03 10.51
CA GLN A 319 -39.08 1.68 11.55
C GLN A 319 -40.49 2.12 11.15
N ASP A 320 -40.65 3.36 10.68
CA ASP A 320 -41.94 3.88 10.19
C ASP A 320 -42.47 3.07 9.01
N THR A 321 -41.61 2.72 8.06
CA THR A 321 -41.98 1.88 6.90
C THR A 321 -42.50 0.51 7.36
N THR A 322 -41.83 -0.10 8.35
CA THR A 322 -42.24 -1.41 8.90
C THR A 322 -43.57 -1.29 9.63
N TYR A 323 -43.74 -0.23 10.43
CA TYR A 323 -44.99 0.04 11.15
C TYR A 323 -46.16 0.23 10.18
N LEU A 324 -46.02 1.08 9.18
CA LEU A 324 -47.05 1.33 8.16
C LEU A 324 -47.34 0.08 7.34
N SER A 325 -46.33 -0.72 7.01
CA SER A 325 -46.53 -2.00 6.29
C SER A 325 -47.36 -2.98 7.11
N ASN A 326 -47.11 -3.08 8.42
CA ASN A 326 -47.92 -3.91 9.32
C ASN A 326 -49.37 -3.40 9.39
N GLN A 327 -49.58 -2.08 9.52
CA GLN A 327 -50.91 -1.47 9.51
C GLN A 327 -51.66 -1.74 8.20
N ILE A 328 -50.99 -1.62 7.05
CA ILE A 328 -51.57 -1.93 5.75
C ILE A 328 -51.97 -3.40 5.69
N GLY A 329 -51.14 -4.32 6.20
CA GLY A 329 -51.47 -5.75 6.27
C GLY A 329 -52.71 -6.03 7.13
N GLU A 330 -52.80 -5.43 8.32
CA GLU A 330 -53.96 -5.54 9.21
C GLU A 330 -55.23 -5.01 8.54
N LEU A 331 -55.18 -3.80 7.94
CA LEU A 331 -56.32 -3.22 7.24
C LEU A 331 -56.73 -4.05 6.03
N SER A 332 -55.77 -4.58 5.27
CA SER A 332 -56.05 -5.44 4.12
C SER A 332 -56.73 -6.74 4.55
N SER A 333 -56.29 -7.37 5.64
CA SER A 333 -56.96 -8.56 6.18
C SER A 333 -58.38 -8.28 6.69
N ARG A 334 -58.60 -7.13 7.33
CA ARG A 334 -59.94 -6.67 7.75
C ARG A 334 -60.85 -6.39 6.56
N ALA A 335 -60.32 -5.79 5.51
CA ALA A 335 -61.04 -5.54 4.27
C ALA A 335 -61.46 -6.87 3.62
N ALA A 336 -60.52 -7.81 3.46
CA ALA A 336 -60.81 -9.15 2.92
C ALA A 336 -61.90 -9.87 3.73
N HIS A 337 -61.82 -9.84 5.07
CA HIS A 337 -62.84 -10.45 5.92
C HIS A 337 -64.22 -9.78 5.79
N ALA A 338 -64.26 -8.45 5.58
CA ALA A 338 -65.51 -7.74 5.31
C ALA A 338 -66.08 -8.09 3.93
N GLU A 339 -65.23 -8.21 2.92
CA GLU A 339 -65.60 -8.66 1.57
C GLU A 339 -66.18 -10.08 1.59
N ASP A 340 -65.53 -11.02 2.28
CA ASP A 340 -66.02 -12.39 2.45
C ASP A 340 -67.40 -12.42 3.13
N ARG A 341 -67.59 -11.60 4.17
CA ARG A 341 -68.89 -11.45 4.85
C ARG A 341 -69.95 -10.88 3.91
N CYS A 342 -69.63 -9.85 3.14
CA CYS A 342 -70.54 -9.26 2.16
C CYS A 342 -70.91 -10.29 1.07
N ALA A 343 -69.94 -11.05 0.56
CA ALA A 343 -70.19 -12.12 -0.41
C ALA A 343 -71.08 -13.22 0.18
N GLY A 344 -70.87 -13.61 1.43
CA GLY A 344 -71.72 -14.55 2.15
C GLY A 344 -73.16 -14.06 2.32
N LEU A 345 -73.35 -12.81 2.71
CA LEU A 345 -74.68 -12.18 2.81
C LEU A 345 -75.37 -12.04 1.45
N GLN A 346 -74.61 -11.70 0.41
CA GLN A 346 -75.13 -11.62 -0.96
C GLN A 346 -75.64 -12.98 -1.42
N LYS A 347 -74.88 -14.05 -1.18
CA LYS A 347 -75.32 -15.42 -1.47
C LYS A 347 -76.60 -15.78 -0.71
N GLN A 348 -76.68 -15.47 0.58
CA GLN A 348 -77.89 -15.71 1.37
C GLN A 348 -79.11 -14.96 0.83
N LEU A 349 -78.91 -13.72 0.36
CA LEU A 349 -79.97 -12.93 -0.26
C LEU A 349 -80.45 -13.59 -1.56
N ASP A 350 -79.54 -14.06 -2.39
CA ASP A 350 -79.87 -14.72 -3.66
C ASP A 350 -80.56 -16.08 -3.43
N ASP A 351 -80.11 -16.87 -2.46
CA ASP A 351 -80.78 -18.11 -2.03
C ASP A 351 -82.20 -17.83 -1.51
N ALA A 352 -82.39 -16.76 -0.72
CA ALA A 352 -83.70 -16.35 -0.23
C ALA A 352 -84.63 -15.85 -1.34
N ARG A 353 -84.10 -15.14 -2.34
CA ARG A 353 -84.84 -14.74 -3.55
C ARG A 353 -85.28 -15.96 -4.36
N ALA A 354 -84.37 -16.89 -4.62
CA ALA A 354 -84.69 -18.14 -5.31
C ALA A 354 -85.74 -18.97 -4.54
N ALA A 355 -85.62 -19.06 -3.21
CA ALA A 355 -86.62 -19.75 -2.38
C ALA A 355 -88.00 -19.08 -2.44
N ARG A 356 -88.03 -17.74 -2.45
CA ARG A 356 -89.26 -16.95 -2.63
C ARG A 356 -89.87 -17.19 -4.00
N GLU A 357 -89.07 -17.15 -5.06
CA GLU A 357 -89.51 -17.42 -6.44
C GLU A 357 -90.08 -18.83 -6.56
N ALA A 358 -89.39 -19.85 -6.05
CA ALA A 358 -89.87 -21.23 -6.03
C ALA A 358 -91.16 -21.41 -5.21
N ALA A 359 -91.40 -20.59 -4.17
CA ALA A 359 -92.66 -20.60 -3.43
C ALA A 359 -93.80 -19.99 -4.27
N ILE A 360 -93.54 -18.86 -4.94
CA ILE A 360 -94.51 -18.23 -5.85
C ILE A 360 -94.86 -19.18 -7.00
N GLU A 361 -93.86 -19.81 -7.64
CA GLU A 361 -94.06 -20.80 -8.69
C GLU A 361 -94.91 -21.98 -8.21
N ARG A 362 -94.65 -22.49 -7.01
CA ARG A 362 -95.49 -23.54 -6.39
C ARG A 362 -96.94 -23.09 -6.20
N SER A 363 -97.18 -21.91 -5.63
CA SER A 363 -98.54 -21.38 -5.44
C SER A 363 -99.26 -21.12 -6.76
N LEU A 364 -98.55 -20.64 -7.79
CA LEU A 364 -99.11 -20.47 -9.14
C LEU A 364 -99.46 -21.82 -9.77
N ALA A 365 -98.58 -22.82 -9.66
CA ALA A 365 -98.83 -24.17 -10.15
C ALA A 365 -100.02 -24.83 -9.42
N GLU A 366 -100.14 -24.67 -8.11
CA GLU A 366 -101.29 -25.12 -7.32
C GLU A 366 -102.58 -24.43 -7.76
N ARG A 367 -102.56 -23.11 -7.93
CA ARG A 367 -103.71 -22.34 -8.43
C ARG A 367 -104.12 -22.79 -9.83
N ASP A 368 -103.17 -22.98 -10.74
CA ASP A 368 -103.44 -23.41 -12.12
C ASP A 368 -103.97 -24.85 -12.15
N ARG A 369 -103.46 -25.73 -11.28
CA ARG A 369 -104.01 -27.09 -11.08
C ARG A 369 -105.46 -27.04 -10.61
N LEU A 370 -105.77 -26.26 -9.57
CA LEU A 370 -107.14 -26.10 -9.06
C LEU A 370 -108.06 -25.51 -10.11
N ARG A 371 -107.61 -24.48 -10.85
CA ARG A 371 -108.35 -23.91 -11.97
C ARG A 371 -108.67 -24.97 -13.01
N GLY A 372 -107.69 -25.78 -13.41
CA GLY A 372 -107.90 -26.90 -14.33
C GLY A 372 -108.92 -27.92 -13.80
N GLU A 373 -108.86 -28.28 -12.51
CA GLU A 373 -109.85 -29.15 -11.87
C GLU A 373 -111.27 -28.56 -11.90
N PHE A 374 -111.43 -27.26 -11.61
CA PHE A 374 -112.72 -26.56 -11.69
C PHE A 374 -113.25 -26.46 -13.12
N GLU A 375 -112.39 -26.12 -14.08
CA GLU A 375 -112.76 -26.10 -15.50
C GLU A 375 -113.21 -27.50 -15.93
N LEU A 376 -112.49 -28.56 -15.57
CA LEU A 376 -112.87 -29.94 -15.90
C LEU A 376 -114.21 -30.35 -15.27
N ARG A 377 -114.46 -29.96 -14.00
CA ARG A 377 -115.75 -30.19 -13.34
C ARG A 377 -116.88 -29.46 -14.05
N LEU A 378 -116.70 -28.17 -14.38
CA LEU A 378 -117.68 -27.38 -15.11
C LEU A 378 -117.99 -27.98 -16.48
N HIS A 379 -116.96 -28.40 -17.22
CA HIS A 379 -117.15 -29.11 -18.50
C HIS A 379 -117.94 -30.40 -18.30
N SER A 380 -117.60 -31.20 -17.29
CA SER A 380 -118.34 -32.44 -16.99
C SER A 380 -119.80 -32.19 -16.59
N GLU A 381 -120.09 -31.10 -15.87
CA GLU A 381 -121.45 -30.70 -15.50
C GLU A 381 -122.24 -30.18 -16.70
N LEU A 382 -121.60 -29.37 -17.55
CA LEU A 382 -122.19 -28.92 -18.81
C LEU A 382 -122.50 -30.11 -19.72
N ASP A 383 -121.60 -31.08 -19.82
CA ASP A 383 -121.84 -32.30 -20.62
C ASP A 383 -122.92 -33.18 -20.01
N ARG A 384 -123.02 -33.27 -18.67
CA ARG A 384 -124.17 -33.92 -18.00
C ARG A 384 -125.49 -33.21 -18.28
N LEU A 385 -125.52 -31.87 -18.24
CA LEU A 385 -126.72 -31.09 -18.55
C LEU A 385 -127.09 -31.18 -20.03
N ARG A 386 -126.10 -31.19 -20.93
CA ARG A 386 -126.31 -31.42 -22.37
C ARG A 386 -126.89 -32.80 -22.62
N THR A 387 -126.23 -33.86 -22.16
CA THR A 387 -126.70 -35.25 -22.35
C THR A 387 -128.02 -35.54 -21.62
N GLY A 388 -128.21 -34.99 -20.43
CA GLY A 388 -129.47 -35.06 -19.68
C GLY A 388 -130.60 -34.31 -20.40
N GLY A 389 -130.35 -33.10 -20.87
CA GLY A 389 -131.31 -32.31 -21.66
C GLY A 389 -131.64 -32.95 -23.00
N GLU A 390 -130.66 -33.54 -23.69
CA GLU A 390 -130.87 -34.34 -24.90
C GLU A 390 -131.73 -35.58 -24.61
N ALA A 391 -131.46 -36.29 -23.51
CA ALA A 391 -132.25 -37.44 -23.09
C ALA A 391 -133.70 -37.04 -22.72
N GLU A 392 -133.91 -35.89 -22.09
CA GLU A 392 -135.23 -35.33 -21.78
C GLU A 392 -135.97 -34.89 -23.05
N LEU A 393 -135.28 -34.24 -23.99
CA LEU A 393 -135.84 -33.88 -25.29
C LEU A 393 -136.26 -35.13 -26.09
N ASP A 394 -135.43 -36.17 -26.10
CA ASP A 394 -135.77 -37.44 -26.74
C ASP A 394 -136.92 -38.15 -26.03
N ARG A 395 -137.00 -38.07 -24.69
CA ARG A 395 -138.15 -38.55 -23.92
C ARG A 395 -139.43 -37.79 -24.28
N LEU A 396 -139.38 -36.47 -24.39
CA LEU A 396 -140.52 -35.64 -24.81
C LEU A 396 -140.93 -35.93 -26.25
N ARG A 397 -139.98 -36.10 -27.17
CA ARG A 397 -140.25 -36.52 -28.55
C ARG A 397 -140.95 -37.87 -28.59
N ARG A 398 -140.47 -38.87 -27.83
CA ARG A 398 -141.11 -40.18 -27.71
C ARG A 398 -142.51 -40.07 -27.11
N GLN A 399 -142.69 -39.32 -26.02
CA GLN A 399 -144.02 -39.08 -25.43
C GLN A 399 -144.97 -38.38 -26.41
N THR A 400 -144.47 -37.44 -27.22
CA THR A 400 -145.28 -36.74 -28.23
C THR A 400 -145.68 -37.71 -29.36
N LEU A 401 -144.76 -38.58 -29.79
CA LEU A 401 -145.04 -39.64 -30.76
C LEU A 401 -146.05 -40.65 -30.21
N ASP A 402 -145.87 -41.14 -28.97
CA ASP A 402 -146.80 -42.08 -28.31
C ASP A 402 -148.20 -41.47 -28.18
N MET A 403 -148.29 -40.18 -27.83
CA MET A 403 -149.55 -39.44 -27.80
C MET A 403 -150.18 -39.34 -29.20
N GLN A 404 -149.40 -39.01 -30.23
CA GLN A 404 -149.88 -38.96 -31.62
C GLN A 404 -150.37 -40.34 -32.08
N GLU A 405 -149.66 -41.42 -31.75
CA GLU A 405 -150.06 -42.79 -32.06
C GLU A 405 -151.34 -43.21 -31.32
N ALA A 406 -151.49 -42.83 -30.05
CA ALA A 406 -152.72 -43.03 -29.29
C ALA A 406 -153.90 -42.26 -29.90
N GLN A 407 -153.67 -41.03 -30.38
CA GLN A 407 -154.66 -40.22 -31.09
C GLN A 407 -155.08 -40.88 -32.42
N VAL A 408 -154.13 -41.40 -33.19
CA VAL A 408 -154.41 -42.15 -34.43
C VAL A 408 -155.18 -43.44 -34.16
N LYS A 409 -154.86 -44.17 -33.08
CA LYS A 409 -155.65 -45.34 -32.65
C LYS A 409 -157.09 -44.97 -32.29
N ALA A 410 -157.30 -43.91 -31.50
CA ALA A 410 -158.63 -43.44 -31.15
C ALA A 410 -159.45 -43.03 -32.39
N MET A 411 -158.83 -42.39 -33.38
CA MET A 411 -159.49 -42.03 -34.65
C MET A 411 -159.85 -43.27 -35.49
N ARG A 412 -159.04 -44.33 -35.43
CA ARG A 412 -159.33 -45.62 -36.08
C ARG A 412 -160.48 -46.35 -35.38
N GLU A 413 -160.49 -46.37 -34.05
CA GLU A 413 -161.56 -46.98 -33.24
C GLU A 413 -162.89 -46.25 -33.43
N GLN A 414 -162.90 -44.91 -33.48
CA GLN A 414 -164.10 -44.12 -33.80
C GLN A 414 -164.65 -44.41 -35.20
N ARG A 415 -163.77 -44.60 -36.19
CA ARG A 415 -164.16 -44.99 -37.54
C ARG A 415 -164.79 -46.39 -37.55
N ASP A 416 -164.18 -47.35 -36.85
CA ASP A 416 -164.65 -48.73 -36.81
C ASP A 416 -165.99 -48.86 -36.07
N GLN A 417 -166.22 -48.03 -35.04
CA GLN A 417 -167.51 -47.88 -34.36
C GLN A 417 -168.62 -47.39 -35.31
N ALA A 418 -168.31 -46.41 -36.17
CA ALA A 418 -169.27 -45.87 -37.14
C ALA A 418 -169.62 -46.86 -38.27
N VAL A 419 -168.71 -47.78 -38.61
CA VAL A 419 -168.95 -48.85 -39.59
C VAL A 419 -169.88 -49.91 -39.00
N LEU A 420 -169.65 -50.33 -37.75
CA LEU A 420 -170.52 -51.26 -37.02
C LEU A 420 -171.97 -50.75 -36.86
N GLU A 421 -172.14 -49.45 -36.60
CA GLU A 421 -173.48 -48.85 -36.50
C GLU A 421 -174.22 -48.86 -37.85
N ARG A 422 -173.52 -48.64 -38.97
CA ARG A 422 -174.08 -48.73 -40.33
C ARG A 422 -174.51 -50.15 -40.69
N GLU A 423 -173.72 -51.16 -40.36
CA GLU A 423 -174.06 -52.57 -40.61
C GLU A 423 -175.29 -53.01 -39.80
N SER A 424 -175.42 -52.52 -38.56
CA SER A 424 -176.60 -52.78 -37.72
C SER A 424 -177.91 -52.13 -38.20
N ALA A 425 -177.81 -51.08 -39.02
CA ALA A 425 -178.96 -50.39 -39.60
C ALA A 425 -179.42 -51.03 -40.93
N VAL A 426 -178.50 -51.61 -41.69
CA VAL A 426 -178.80 -52.37 -42.92
C VAL A 426 -179.46 -53.72 -42.59
N ALA A 427 -179.00 -54.42 -41.55
CA ALA A 427 -179.66 -55.63 -41.06
C ALA A 427 -181.10 -55.40 -40.57
N ARG A 428 -181.44 -54.19 -40.12
CA ARG A 428 -182.80 -53.80 -39.73
C ARG A 428 -183.74 -53.50 -40.90
N LEU A 429 -183.21 -53.39 -42.13
CA LEU A 429 -184.00 -53.14 -43.35
C LEU A 429 -184.34 -54.43 -44.11
N ASP A 430 -183.58 -55.50 -43.96
CA ASP A 430 -183.83 -56.79 -44.65
C ASP A 430 -184.86 -57.69 -43.93
N ASP A 431 -185.16 -57.45 -42.64
CA ASP A 431 -186.11 -58.27 -41.85
C ASP A 431 -187.56 -57.70 -41.80
N ALA A 432 -187.90 -56.70 -42.63
CA ALA A 432 -189.17 -55.95 -42.55
C ALA A 432 -190.23 -56.23 -43.65
N GLU A 433 -190.10 -57.28 -44.48
CA GLU A 433 -191.12 -57.73 -45.46
C GLU A 433 -191.54 -59.21 -45.28
N THR A 434 -192.16 -59.56 -44.14
CA THR A 434 -193.24 -60.58 -44.01
C THR A 434 -193.73 -60.68 -42.56
N VAL A 435 -195.04 -60.44 -42.34
CA VAL A 435 -195.86 -60.72 -41.13
C VAL A 435 -195.91 -59.65 -40.01
N SER A 436 -197.03 -58.91 -40.06
CA SER A 436 -197.95 -58.50 -38.97
C SER A 436 -197.55 -57.45 -37.90
N GLY A 437 -198.49 -56.51 -37.69
CA GLY A 437 -198.68 -55.74 -36.44
C GLY A 437 -198.14 -54.31 -36.48
N MET A 438 -198.86 -53.26 -36.92
CA MET A 438 -199.88 -52.48 -36.17
C MET A 438 -199.46 -52.02 -34.74
N PRO A 439 -199.86 -50.83 -34.24
CA PRO A 439 -199.37 -49.48 -34.61
C PRO A 439 -199.15 -48.54 -33.38
N GLY A 440 -198.63 -47.33 -33.59
CA GLY A 440 -198.67 -46.22 -32.60
C GLY A 440 -197.61 -46.34 -31.50
N SER A 441 -197.25 -45.34 -30.68
CA SER A 441 -197.62 -43.94 -30.47
C SER A 441 -196.79 -43.52 -29.23
N SER A 442 -196.72 -42.22 -28.93
CA SER A 442 -196.82 -41.71 -27.54
C SER A 442 -195.57 -41.52 -26.65
N TRP A 443 -195.20 -40.23 -26.52
CA TRP A 443 -194.99 -39.45 -25.26
C TRP A 443 -193.79 -39.83 -24.36
N LEU A 444 -192.79 -38.95 -24.16
CA LEU A 444 -192.71 -37.81 -23.21
C LEU A 444 -191.94 -38.19 -21.92
N VAL A 445 -191.24 -37.18 -21.36
CA VAL A 445 -190.98 -36.94 -19.92
C VAL A 445 -189.53 -37.10 -19.39
N GLN A 446 -188.94 -35.91 -19.13
CA GLN A 446 -188.22 -35.44 -17.91
C GLN A 446 -186.94 -36.14 -17.38
N ARG A 447 -185.86 -35.34 -17.24
CA ARG A 447 -185.25 -34.77 -15.99
C ARG A 447 -185.66 -35.41 -14.62
N PRO A 448 -184.96 -35.20 -13.46
CA PRO A 448 -183.78 -34.35 -13.14
C PRO A 448 -182.79 -35.03 -12.12
N PRO A 449 -182.33 -34.44 -10.98
CA PRO A 449 -181.03 -33.77 -10.72
C PRO A 449 -180.35 -34.31 -9.40
N PRO A 450 -179.74 -33.55 -8.44
CA PRO A 450 -178.97 -32.27 -8.39
C PRO A 450 -177.67 -32.28 -7.50
N THR A 451 -176.90 -31.17 -7.53
CA THR A 451 -176.17 -30.38 -6.47
C THR A 451 -175.17 -30.94 -5.42
N SER A 452 -174.18 -30.05 -5.14
CA SER A 452 -173.49 -29.73 -3.84
C SER A 452 -172.41 -30.71 -3.35
N ALA A 453 -171.34 -30.38 -2.59
CA ALA A 453 -170.75 -29.15 -2.02
C ALA A 453 -169.38 -29.49 -1.36
N LEU A 454 -168.59 -28.45 -1.03
CA LEU A 454 -167.68 -28.28 0.13
C LEU A 454 -166.33 -29.04 0.27
N GLN A 455 -165.30 -28.21 0.56
CA GLN A 455 -164.19 -28.34 1.54
C GLN A 455 -163.22 -29.55 1.42
N SER A 456 -161.92 -29.36 1.27
CA SER A 456 -160.95 -28.79 2.23
C SER A 456 -159.58 -28.70 1.51
N SER A 457 -158.80 -27.61 1.56
CA SER A 457 -158.01 -27.03 2.66
C SER A 457 -156.52 -27.42 2.60
N GLN A 458 -155.67 -26.38 2.56
CA GLN A 458 -154.27 -26.30 3.05
C GLN A 458 -153.20 -27.11 2.29
N GLN A 459 -151.98 -26.62 2.00
CA GLN A 459 -151.12 -25.47 2.37
C GLN A 459 -149.89 -25.59 1.42
N SER A 460 -149.08 -24.62 1.03
CA SER A 460 -148.86 -23.22 1.41
C SER A 460 -148.06 -22.54 0.29
N CYS A 461 -148.28 -21.25 0.09
CA CYS A 461 -147.29 -20.31 -0.43
C CYS A 461 -146.16 -20.11 0.60
N GLU A 462 -144.97 -19.68 0.17
CA GLU A 462 -144.31 -18.49 0.76
C GLU A 462 -143.10 -18.01 -0.06
N CYS A 463 -143.14 -16.71 -0.38
CA CYS A 463 -142.01 -15.84 -0.65
C CYS A 463 -141.38 -15.38 0.66
N ALA A 464 -140.05 -15.33 0.76
CA ALA A 464 -139.26 -14.39 1.59
C ALA A 464 -137.78 -14.54 1.19
N SER A 465 -137.10 -13.59 0.54
CA SER A 465 -136.61 -12.28 1.01
C SER A 465 -135.53 -12.34 2.11
N LEU A 466 -134.31 -11.96 1.70
CA LEU A 466 -133.39 -11.00 2.37
C LEU A 466 -133.11 -11.15 3.88
N ASN A 467 -131.84 -11.44 4.21
CA ASN A 467 -130.95 -10.62 5.06
C ASN A 467 -129.59 -11.35 5.18
N ARG A 468 -128.46 -10.73 4.81
CA ARG A 468 -127.69 -9.64 5.47
C ARG A 468 -126.49 -10.26 6.20
N ILE A 469 -125.30 -10.14 5.61
CA ILE A 469 -124.15 -9.33 6.09
C ILE A 469 -123.66 -9.74 7.49
N GLU A 470 -122.37 -10.06 7.54
CA GLU A 470 -121.34 -9.76 8.56
C GLU A 470 -120.48 -11.00 8.84
N LEU A 471 -119.27 -11.04 8.27
CA LEU A 471 -118.01 -10.50 8.84
C LEU A 471 -117.40 -11.49 9.84
N LEU A 472 -116.10 -11.76 9.61
CA LEU A 472 -114.98 -11.94 10.55
C LEU A 472 -114.01 -12.95 9.92
N CYS A 473 -112.93 -12.49 9.29
CA CYS A 473 -111.67 -12.17 9.97
C CYS A 473 -111.18 -13.35 10.83
N TYR A 474 -110.42 -14.23 10.21
CA TYR A 474 -109.03 -14.54 10.61
C TYR A 474 -108.24 -15.04 9.41
#